data_AF-A0A5C7FQY4-F1
#
_entry.id   AF-A0A5C7FQY4-F1
#
_cell.length_a   1.000
_cell.length_b   1.000
_cell.length_c   1.000
_cell.angle_alpha   90.00
_cell.angle_beta   90.00
_cell.angle_gamma   90.00
#
_symmetry.space_group_name_H-M   'P 1'
#
loop_
_entity.id
_entity.type
_entity.pdbx_description
1 polymer ?
#
loop_
_entity_poly.entity_id
_entity_poly.type
_entity_poly.pdbx_seq_one_letter_code
_entity_poly.pdbx_strand_id
1 'polypeptide(L)'
;MFTPINFLIATATIVVLMLLHETAHYVSARMMNLRVIDFGLKMRGAVPYPFVEVGWTPNARKRLIYLMAGVATTASLFSLSLITSASWLIPGIYLGFAGQLVLETNPVFSDFVILQGMNSGKGKSDNDRMFTGPWYVHFALWVLLIVLLLSPRFLPGLLFAGA
;
A
#
# COMPACT_ATOMS: atom_id res chain seq x y z
N MET A 1 5.43 2.10 -25.08
CA MET A 1 4.00 2.46 -25.22
C MET A 1 3.18 1.49 -24.38
N PHE A 2 2.20 1.96 -23.59
CA PHE A 2 1.35 1.08 -22.79
C PHE A 2 0.31 0.39 -23.68
N THR A 3 0.30 -0.94 -23.66
CA THR A 3 -0.63 -1.76 -24.43
C THR A 3 -1.77 -2.27 -23.53
N PRO A 4 -2.91 -2.73 -24.09
CA PRO A 4 -3.98 -3.35 -23.30
C PRO A 4 -3.49 -4.50 -22.40
N ILE A 5 -2.51 -5.28 -22.88
CA ILE A 5 -1.90 -6.37 -22.09
C ILE A 5 -1.14 -5.83 -20.87
N ASN A 6 -0.51 -4.65 -20.95
CA ASN A 6 0.14 -4.03 -19.78
C ASN A 6 -0.87 -3.68 -18.69
N PHE A 7 -2.07 -3.22 -19.06
CA PHE A 7 -3.13 -2.94 -18.08
C PHE A 7 -3.63 -4.23 -17.43
N LEU A 8 -3.82 -5.31 -18.18
CA LEU A 8 -4.18 -6.61 -17.63
C LEU A 8 -3.12 -7.12 -16.63
N ILE A 9 -1.84 -7.04 -17.01
CA ILE A 9 -0.72 -7.41 -16.15
C ILE A 9 -0.67 -6.54 -14.89
N ALA A 10 -0.93 -5.23 -15.02
CA ALA A 10 -0.98 -4.31 -13.88
C ALA A 10 -2.10 -4.69 -12.91
N THR A 11 -3.30 -4.98 -13.41
CA THR A 11 -4.42 -5.45 -12.58
C THR A 11 -4.09 -6.76 -11.88
N ALA A 12 -3.54 -7.74 -12.60
CA ALA A 12 -3.12 -9.01 -12.00
C ALA A 12 -2.05 -8.81 -10.92
N THR A 13 -1.09 -7.90 -11.18
CA THR A 13 -0.03 -7.56 -10.23
C THR A 13 -0.61 -6.91 -8.97
N ILE A 14 -1.56 -5.98 -9.10
CA ILE A 14 -2.27 -5.37 -7.96
C ILE A 14 -2.95 -6.44 -7.10
N VAL A 15 -3.65 -7.40 -7.72
CA VAL A 15 -4.32 -8.49 -6.98
C VAL A 15 -3.32 -9.33 -6.21
N VAL A 16 -2.20 -9.71 -6.84
CA VAL A 16 -1.13 -10.47 -6.16
C VAL A 16 -0.52 -9.66 -5.02
N LEU A 17 -0.23 -8.38 -5.24
CA LEU A 17 0.34 -7.51 -4.21
C LEU A 17 -0.63 -7.31 -3.04
N MET A 18 -1.93 -7.21 -3.29
CA MET A 18 -2.95 -7.12 -2.24
C MET A 18 -2.96 -8.38 -1.35
N LEU A 19 -2.83 -9.57 -1.95
CA LEU A 19 -2.75 -10.81 -1.19
C LEU A 19 -1.46 -10.88 -0.36
N LEU A 20 -0.34 -10.43 -0.92
CA LEU A 20 0.94 -10.37 -0.20
C LEU A 20 0.90 -9.34 0.93
N HIS A 21 0.27 -8.19 0.72
CA HIS A 21 0.06 -7.15 1.71
C HIS A 21 -0.71 -7.70 2.92
N GLU A 22 -1.85 -8.34 2.69
CA GLU A 22 -2.65 -8.92 3.76
C GLU A 22 -1.95 -10.11 4.43
N THR A 23 -1.15 -10.88 3.67
CA THR A 23 -0.29 -11.92 4.25
C THR A 23 0.77 -11.31 5.18
N ALA A 24 1.33 -10.15 4.86
CA ALA A 24 2.28 -9.45 5.73
C ALA A 24 1.62 -8.99 7.05
N HIS A 25 0.37 -8.53 7.00
CA HIS A 25 -0.44 -8.26 8.19
C HIS A 25 -0.65 -9.52 9.03
N TYR A 26 -0.97 -10.65 8.41
CA TYR A 26 -1.11 -11.92 9.11
C TYR A 26 0.20 -12.37 9.78
N VAL A 27 1.31 -12.38 9.02
CA VAL A 27 2.62 -12.80 9.53
C VAL A 27 3.08 -11.89 10.67
N SER A 28 2.97 -10.58 10.51
CA SER A 28 3.35 -9.62 11.56
C SER A 28 2.49 -9.78 12.81
N ALA A 29 1.18 -10.03 12.67
CA ALA A 29 0.30 -10.32 13.80
C ALA A 29 0.77 -11.56 14.59
N ARG A 30 1.15 -12.64 13.88
CA ARG A 30 1.68 -13.86 14.50
C ARG A 30 3.03 -13.62 15.18
N MET A 31 3.96 -12.92 14.53
CA MET A 31 5.27 -12.59 15.10
C MET A 31 5.16 -11.73 16.37
N MET A 32 4.19 -10.81 16.42
CA MET A 32 3.99 -9.92 17.56
C MET A 32 3.07 -10.50 18.65
N ASN A 33 2.66 -11.77 18.53
CA ASN A 33 1.70 -12.44 19.40
C ASN A 33 0.38 -11.64 19.55
N LEU A 34 -0.13 -11.11 18.44
CA LEU A 34 -1.47 -10.52 18.37
C LEU A 34 -2.50 -11.63 18.13
N ARG A 35 -3.68 -11.48 18.75
CA ARG A 35 -4.79 -12.40 18.54
C ARG A 35 -5.43 -12.08 17.18
N VAL A 36 -5.23 -12.94 16.19
CA VAL A 36 -6.00 -12.90 14.93
C VAL A 36 -7.42 -13.34 15.26
N ILE A 37 -8.38 -12.46 15.00
CA ILE A 37 -9.82 -12.70 15.23
C ILE A 37 -10.40 -13.40 14.00
N ASP A 38 -10.08 -12.90 12.82
CA ASP A 38 -10.67 -13.34 11.56
C ASP A 38 -9.72 -13.02 10.40
N PHE A 39 -9.79 -13.78 9.31
CA PHE A 39 -9.02 -13.56 8.08
C PHE A 39 -9.75 -14.19 6.89
N GLY A 40 -9.65 -13.57 5.71
CA GLY A 40 -10.27 -14.12 4.50
C GLY A 40 -10.58 -13.03 3.50
N LEU A 41 -11.71 -13.19 2.80
CA LEU A 41 -12.26 -12.19 1.88
C LEU A 41 -13.52 -11.59 2.47
N LYS A 42 -13.57 -10.26 2.58
CA LYS A 42 -14.79 -9.50 2.93
C LYS A 42 -15.29 -8.77 1.68
N MET A 43 -16.59 -8.51 1.64
CA MET A 43 -17.19 -7.69 0.59
C MET A 43 -17.34 -6.25 1.09
N ARG A 44 -16.79 -5.28 0.37
CA ARG A 44 -17.12 -3.87 0.55
C ARG A 44 -17.88 -3.40 -0.68
N GLY A 45 -19.21 -3.34 -0.55
CA GLY A 45 -20.07 -3.21 -1.73
C GLY A 45 -19.94 -4.44 -2.64
N ALA A 46 -19.64 -4.23 -3.91
CA ALA A 46 -19.49 -5.30 -4.91
C ALA A 46 -18.03 -5.78 -5.10
N VAL A 47 -17.08 -5.26 -4.33
CA VAL A 47 -15.65 -5.56 -4.50
C VAL A 47 -15.19 -6.46 -3.35
N PRO A 48 -14.74 -7.70 -3.64
CA PRO A 48 -14.09 -8.53 -2.64
C PRO A 48 -12.72 -7.94 -2.33
N TYR A 49 -12.38 -7.85 -1.05
CA TYR A 49 -11.07 -7.44 -0.59
C TYR A 49 -10.57 -8.44 0.47
N PRO A 50 -9.30 -8.87 0.41
CA PRO A 50 -8.73 -9.66 1.48
C PRO A 50 -8.56 -8.79 2.73
N PHE A 51 -8.69 -9.41 3.88
CA PHE A 51 -8.55 -8.72 5.15
C PHE A 51 -7.95 -9.64 6.20
N VAL A 52 -7.23 -9.04 7.14
CA VAL A 52 -6.81 -9.66 8.40
C VAL A 52 -7.32 -8.79 9.55
N GLU A 53 -8.09 -9.39 10.45
CA GLU A 53 -8.61 -8.71 11.63
C GLU A 53 -7.89 -9.18 12.89
N VAL A 54 -7.30 -8.24 13.62
CA VAL A 54 -6.59 -8.51 14.88
C VAL A 54 -7.27 -7.81 16.05
N GLY A 55 -7.21 -8.45 17.21
CA GLY A 55 -7.66 -7.86 18.47
C GLY A 55 -6.85 -6.63 18.85
N TRP A 56 -7.50 -5.69 19.52
CA TRP A 56 -6.87 -4.46 19.97
C TRP A 56 -5.69 -4.75 20.92
N THR A 57 -4.63 -3.95 20.80
CA THR A 57 -3.47 -4.01 21.69
C THR A 57 -3.11 -2.61 22.20
N PRO A 58 -2.82 -2.44 23.50
CA PRO A 58 -2.38 -1.16 24.04
C PRO A 58 -0.96 -0.79 23.59
N ASN A 59 -0.15 -1.76 23.15
CA ASN A 59 1.24 -1.53 22.77
C ASN A 59 1.34 -0.83 21.40
N ALA A 60 1.74 0.44 21.40
CA ALA A 60 1.88 1.27 20.20
C ALA A 60 2.88 0.69 19.18
N ARG A 61 3.97 0.06 19.62
CA ARG A 61 4.95 -0.56 18.72
C ARG A 61 4.36 -1.75 17.98
N LYS A 62 3.55 -2.58 18.65
CA LYS A 62 2.85 -3.70 18.00
C LYS A 62 1.87 -3.20 16.93
N ARG A 63 1.13 -2.13 17.22
CA ARG A 63 0.22 -1.49 16.25
C ARG A 63 0.98 -0.93 15.05
N LEU A 64 2.09 -0.23 15.30
CA LEU A 64 2.95 0.31 14.25
C LEU A 64 3.48 -0.80 13.34
N ILE A 65 4.10 -1.84 13.90
CA ILE A 65 4.69 -2.94 13.12
C ILE A 65 3.61 -3.66 12.30
N TYR A 66 2.47 -3.96 12.91
CA TYR A 66 1.36 -4.61 12.22
C TYR A 66 0.84 -3.73 11.07
N LEU A 67 0.37 -2.51 11.36
CA LEU A 67 -0.22 -1.63 10.35
C LEU A 67 0.77 -1.23 9.24
N MET A 68 2.07 -1.17 9.52
CA MET A 68 3.07 -0.86 8.51
C MET A 68 3.56 -2.07 7.72
N ALA A 69 3.24 -3.30 8.13
CA ALA A 69 3.78 -4.52 7.53
C ALA A 69 3.41 -4.63 6.05
N GLY A 70 2.14 -4.43 5.70
CA GLY A 70 1.66 -4.49 4.33
C GLY A 70 2.40 -3.53 3.40
N VAL A 71 2.38 -2.23 3.73
CA VAL A 71 3.06 -1.18 2.95
C VAL A 71 4.57 -1.39 2.90
N ALA A 72 5.20 -1.85 3.99
CA ALA A 72 6.62 -2.14 4.01
C ALA A 72 6.97 -3.30 3.06
N THR A 73 6.14 -4.35 3.00
CA THR A 73 6.32 -5.47 2.08
C THR A 73 6.19 -5.03 0.63
N THR A 74 5.14 -4.29 0.26
CA THR A 74 4.94 -3.82 -1.12
C THR A 74 6.03 -2.85 -1.56
N ALA A 75 6.43 -1.90 -0.70
CA ALA A 75 7.52 -0.97 -0.98
C ALA A 75 8.87 -1.68 -1.13
N SER A 76 9.14 -2.69 -0.30
CA SER A 76 10.38 -3.47 -0.37
C SER A 76 10.44 -4.29 -1.66
N LEU A 77 9.34 -4.96 -2.03
CA LEU A 77 9.25 -5.72 -3.28
C LEU A 77 9.39 -4.81 -4.50
N PHE A 78 8.76 -3.63 -4.48
CA PHE A 78 8.91 -2.67 -5.57
C PHE A 78 10.36 -2.20 -5.69
N SER A 79 10.98 -1.80 -4.58
CA SER A 79 12.38 -1.37 -4.55
C SER A 79 13.32 -2.47 -5.08
N LEU A 80 13.11 -3.71 -4.65
CA LEU A 80 13.86 -4.86 -5.15
C LEU A 80 13.66 -5.05 -6.65
N SER A 81 12.43 -4.92 -7.15
CA SER A 81 12.13 -5.02 -8.59
C SER A 81 12.85 -3.95 -9.39
N LEU A 82 12.92 -2.70 -8.89
CA LEU A 82 13.62 -1.61 -9.56
C LEU A 82 15.14 -1.86 -9.63
N ILE A 83 15.73 -2.37 -8.55
CA ILE A 83 17.18 -2.64 -8.49
C ILE A 83 17.56 -3.82 -9.39
N THR A 84 16.73 -4.87 -9.43
CA THR A 84 17.05 -6.12 -10.12
C THR A 84 16.63 -6.14 -11.59
N SER A 85 15.63 -5.35 -11.98
CA SER A 85 14.95 -5.50 -13.27
C SER A 85 14.98 -4.23 -14.12
N ALA A 86 15.84 -3.25 -13.80
CA ALA A 86 15.84 -1.93 -14.47
C ALA A 86 15.85 -2.00 -16.02
N SER A 87 16.45 -3.03 -16.61
CA SER A 87 16.55 -3.23 -18.07
C SER A 87 15.49 -4.15 -18.70
N TRP A 88 14.66 -4.84 -17.91
CA TRP A 88 13.66 -5.82 -18.41
C TRP A 88 12.29 -5.68 -17.74
N LEU A 89 12.07 -4.57 -17.03
CA LEU A 89 10.85 -4.39 -16.26
C LEU A 89 9.64 -4.33 -17.20
N ILE A 90 8.72 -5.28 -17.06
CA ILE A 90 7.49 -5.27 -17.82
C ILE A 90 6.66 -4.06 -17.38
N PRO A 91 6.27 -3.13 -18.29
CA PRO A 91 5.58 -1.90 -17.91
C PRO A 91 4.30 -2.14 -17.10
N GLY A 92 3.60 -3.25 -17.36
CA GLY A 92 2.44 -3.65 -16.57
C GLY A 92 2.77 -3.96 -15.10
N ILE A 93 3.89 -4.65 -14.82
CA ILE A 93 4.32 -4.94 -13.44
C ILE A 93 4.67 -3.64 -12.72
N TYR A 94 5.39 -2.74 -13.40
CA TYR A 94 5.69 -1.41 -12.87
C TYR A 94 4.41 -0.64 -12.49
N LEU A 95 3.44 -0.56 -13.41
CA LEU A 95 2.16 0.09 -13.17
C LEU A 95 1.40 -0.56 -12.02
N GLY A 96 1.47 -1.88 -11.89
CA GLY A 96 0.85 -2.61 -10.79
C GLY A 96 1.42 -2.21 -9.42
N PHE A 97 2.75 -2.18 -9.28
CA PHE A 97 3.40 -1.71 -8.06
C PHE A 97 3.12 -0.23 -7.76
N ALA A 98 3.23 0.63 -8.78
CA ALA A 98 2.98 2.06 -8.62
C ALA A 98 1.53 2.32 -8.19
N GLY A 99 0.56 1.66 -8.84
CA GLY A 99 -0.85 1.74 -8.48
C GLY A 99 -1.11 1.24 -7.07
N GLN A 100 -0.55 0.09 -6.69
CA GLN A 100 -0.70 -0.46 -5.34
C GLN A 100 -0.17 0.51 -4.27
N LEU A 101 1.04 1.06 -4.44
CA LEU A 101 1.61 2.02 -3.48
C LEU A 101 0.79 3.30 -3.38
N VAL A 102 0.26 3.82 -4.49
CA VAL A 102 -0.62 4.99 -4.49
C VAL A 102 -1.91 4.71 -3.71
N LEU A 103 -2.49 3.52 -3.85
CA LEU A 103 -3.69 3.12 -3.11
C LEU A 103 -3.40 2.96 -1.61
N GLU A 104 -2.31 2.29 -1.26
CA GLU A 104 -1.91 2.00 0.13
C GLU A 104 -1.50 3.23 0.93
N THR A 105 -0.98 4.26 0.26
CA THR A 105 -0.53 5.52 0.89
C THR A 105 -1.59 6.63 0.82
N ASN A 106 -2.83 6.31 0.45
CA ASN A 106 -3.89 7.30 0.28
C ASN A 106 -4.16 8.07 1.61
N PRO A 107 -4.24 9.41 1.58
CA PRO A 107 -4.45 10.24 2.78
C PRO A 107 -5.86 10.16 3.37
N VAL A 108 -6.79 9.45 2.74
CA VAL A 108 -8.17 9.26 3.22
C VAL A 108 -8.34 7.88 3.87
N PHE A 109 -7.90 6.83 3.20
CA PHE A 109 -8.02 5.44 3.66
C PHE A 109 -6.71 4.71 3.44
N SER A 110 -5.92 4.59 4.51
CA SER A 110 -4.66 3.84 4.54
C SER A 110 -4.34 3.38 5.95
N ASP A 111 -3.43 2.41 6.05
CA ASP A 111 -2.92 1.95 7.34
C ASP A 111 -2.24 3.08 8.14
N PHE A 112 -1.68 4.09 7.46
CA PHE A 112 -1.16 5.31 8.07
C PHE A 112 -2.24 6.09 8.83
N VAL A 113 -3.38 6.32 8.18
CA VAL A 113 -4.51 7.05 8.78
C VAL A 113 -5.06 6.28 9.98
N ILE A 114 -5.20 4.95 9.85
CA ILE A 114 -5.66 4.07 10.93
C ILE A 114 -4.70 4.13 12.11
N LEU A 115 -3.40 4.00 11.87
CA LEU A 115 -2.36 4.06 12.90
C LEU A 115 -2.40 5.39 13.65
N GLN A 116 -2.54 6.50 12.92
CA GLN A 116 -2.60 7.84 13.49
C GLN A 116 -3.84 8.02 14.38
N GLY A 117 -5.01 7.55 13.92
CA GLY A 117 -6.27 7.55 14.69
C GLY A 117 -6.17 6.73 15.97
N MET A 118 -5.61 5.52 15.89
CA MET A 118 -5.39 4.65 17.05
C MET A 118 -4.46 5.27 18.09
N ASN A 119 -3.36 5.90 17.67
CA ASN A 119 -2.42 6.56 18.58
C ASN A 119 -2.99 7.80 19.25
N SER A 120 -4.10 8.32 18.75
CA SER A 120 -4.76 9.51 19.29
C SER A 120 -6.03 9.19 20.08
N GLY A 121 -6.27 7.90 20.34
CA GLY A 121 -7.40 7.42 21.14
C GLY A 121 -8.74 7.39 20.39
N LYS A 122 -8.79 7.76 19.10
CA LYS A 122 -10.04 7.91 18.33
C LYS A 122 -10.45 6.68 17.51
N GLY A 123 -9.79 5.53 17.69
CA GLY A 123 -10.15 4.28 17.01
C GLY A 123 -9.75 4.22 15.53
N LYS A 124 -10.41 3.36 14.74
CA LYS A 124 -10.04 3.04 13.33
C LYS A 124 -10.47 4.08 12.28
N SER A 125 -11.39 5.00 12.60
CA SER A 125 -11.92 6.00 11.66
C SER A 125 -11.99 7.34 12.37
N ASP A 126 -11.16 8.29 11.94
CA ASP A 126 -11.13 9.65 12.48
C ASP A 126 -11.28 10.64 11.32
N ASN A 127 -12.53 10.82 10.86
CA ASN A 127 -12.86 11.79 9.83
C ASN A 127 -12.56 13.23 10.28
N ASP A 128 -12.50 13.49 11.59
CA ASP A 128 -12.22 14.82 12.16
C ASP A 128 -10.80 15.32 11.83
N ARG A 129 -9.93 14.44 11.31
CA ARG A 129 -8.55 14.78 10.94
C ARG A 129 -8.34 15.13 9.50
N MET A 130 -9.34 14.91 8.65
CA MET A 130 -9.31 15.42 7.30
C MET A 130 -9.17 16.94 7.34
N PHE A 131 -8.42 17.51 6.39
CA PHE A 131 -8.22 18.96 6.27
C PHE A 131 -7.50 19.62 7.46
N THR A 132 -6.76 18.84 8.25
CA THR A 132 -5.81 19.37 9.24
C THR A 132 -4.42 19.60 8.64
N GLY A 133 -3.55 20.36 9.31
CA GLY A 133 -2.16 20.58 8.87
C GLY A 133 -1.40 19.29 8.52
N PRO A 134 -1.35 18.28 9.40
CA PRO A 134 -0.73 16.99 9.10
C PRO A 134 -1.36 16.26 7.90
N TRP A 135 -2.67 16.39 7.72
CA TRP A 135 -3.36 15.83 6.56
C TRP A 135 -2.91 16.47 5.25
N TYR A 136 -2.78 17.81 5.21
CA TYR A 136 -2.27 18.52 4.02
C TYR A 136 -0.83 18.14 3.70
N VAL A 137 0.02 17.95 4.72
CA VAL A 137 1.39 17.45 4.52
C VAL A 137 1.36 16.05 3.89
N HIS A 138 0.56 15.13 4.43
CA HIS A 138 0.42 13.78 3.88
C HIS A 138 -0.12 13.81 2.44
N PHE A 139 -1.15 14.61 2.18
CA PHE A 139 -1.72 14.80 0.85
C PHE A 139 -0.68 15.33 -0.15
N ALA A 140 0.11 16.33 0.24
CA ALA A 140 1.17 16.88 -0.62
C ALA A 140 2.25 15.83 -0.94
N LEU A 141 2.68 15.04 0.06
CA LEU A 141 3.62 13.94 -0.15
C LEU A 141 3.04 12.85 -1.06
N TRP A 142 1.75 12.55 -0.93
CA TRP A 142 1.05 11.59 -1.77
C TRP A 142 0.97 12.06 -3.23
N VAL A 143 0.66 13.34 -3.46
CA VAL A 143 0.70 13.93 -4.81
C VAL A 143 2.11 13.86 -5.40
N LEU A 144 3.13 14.19 -4.61
CA LEU A 144 4.53 14.08 -5.04
C LEU A 144 4.90 12.64 -5.43
N LEU A 145 4.46 11.65 -4.63
CA LEU A 145 4.66 10.23 -4.93
C LEU A 145 4.03 9.85 -6.28
N ILE A 146 2.78 10.25 -6.53
CA ILE A 146 2.10 10.00 -7.81
C ILE A 146 2.90 10.58 -8.98
N VAL A 147 3.35 11.83 -8.85
CA VAL A 147 4.14 12.48 -9.91
C VAL A 147 5.43 11.71 -10.17
N LEU A 148 6.17 11.32 -9.12
CA LEU A 148 7.42 10.58 -9.27
C LEU A 148 7.21 9.22 -9.95
N LEU A 149 6.15 8.50 -9.59
CA LEU A 149 5.86 7.16 -10.08
C LEU A 149 5.21 7.13 -11.46
N LEU A 150 4.38 8.09 -11.83
CA LEU A 150 3.55 7.99 -13.04
C LEU A 150 3.95 8.97 -14.14
N SER A 151 4.71 10.01 -13.82
CA SER A 151 5.11 10.99 -14.84
C SER A 151 6.19 10.42 -15.77
N PRO A 152 6.00 10.49 -17.10
CA PRO A 152 6.97 9.99 -18.08
C PRO A 152 8.36 10.62 -17.99
N ARG A 153 8.49 11.77 -17.32
CA ARG A 153 9.76 12.49 -17.17
C ARG A 153 10.59 12.05 -15.98
N PHE A 154 10.04 11.22 -15.09
CA PHE A 154 10.70 10.78 -13.85
C PHE A 154 11.05 9.28 -13.94
N LEU A 155 10.62 8.46 -12.99
CA LEU A 155 10.97 7.04 -12.93
C LEU A 155 10.66 6.29 -14.23
N PRO A 156 9.46 6.41 -14.84
CA PRO A 156 9.20 5.78 -16.12
C PRO A 156 10.15 6.24 -17.23
N GLY A 157 10.50 7.53 -17.28
CA GLY A 157 11.46 8.05 -18.23
C GLY A 157 12.85 7.45 -18.03
N LEU A 158 13.31 7.37 -16.78
CA LEU A 158 14.60 6.77 -16.46
C LEU A 158 14.66 5.28 -16.79
N LEU A 159 13.57 4.54 -16.57
CA LEU A 159 13.50 3.10 -16.76
C LEU A 159 13.26 2.69 -18.23
N PHE A 160 12.56 3.53 -19.01
CA PHE A 160 12.09 3.14 -20.35
C PHE A 160 12.60 4.04 -21.49
N ALA A 161 13.33 5.13 -21.23
CA ALA A 161 13.83 6.01 -22.30
C ALA A 161 15.02 5.43 -23.10
N GLY A 162 15.57 4.28 -22.69
CA GLY A 162 16.65 3.56 -23.38
C GLY A 162 16.25 2.23 -24.03
N ALA A 163 14.95 1.92 -24.09
CA ALA A 163 14.39 0.71 -24.69
C ALA A 163 13.68 1.00 -26.01
#